data_AF-A0A826J601-F1
#
_entry.id   AF-A0A826J601-F1
#
_cell.length_a   1.000
_cell.length_b   1.000
_cell.length_c   1.000
_cell.angle_alpha   90.00
_cell.angle_beta   90.00
_cell.angle_gamma   90.00
#
_symmetry.space_group_name_H-M   'P 1'
#
loop_
_entity.id
_entity.type
_entity.pdbx_description
1 polymer ?
#
loop_
_entity_poly.entity_id
_entity_poly.type
_entity_poly.pdbx_seq_one_letter_code
_entity_poly.pdbx_strand_id
1 'polypeptide(L)'
;MSALLSFNLAAEECKFSFNESELISSIGIAPVKQEIIKDEGITKRQYEFRRELSSEEMLSDDADEKYEPQFYISVYNPSCPQKVIVWFFKDNKNTMDLSNEVLAGRAFKYLTGVNESIFENKMKKFLKVQSFESFDERTDSKFIKSGDIYSIDVQLR
;
A
#
# COMPACT_ATOMS: atom_id res chain seq x y z
N MET A 1 -38.69 27.34 25.86
CA MET A 1 -37.71 26.29 26.20
C MET A 1 -37.53 25.43 24.95
N SER A 2 -36.50 25.71 24.14
CA SER A 2 -36.14 24.85 23.01
C SER A 2 -34.95 24.00 23.44
N ALA A 3 -35.19 22.71 23.65
CA ALA A 3 -34.14 21.72 23.79
C ALA A 3 -33.61 21.42 22.38
N LEU A 4 -32.42 21.92 22.06
CA LEU A 4 -31.68 21.46 20.90
C LEU A 4 -31.05 20.12 21.29
N LEU A 5 -31.63 19.05 20.74
CA LEU A 5 -31.10 17.69 20.80
C LEU A 5 -29.71 17.68 20.16
N SER A 6 -28.66 17.67 20.98
CA SER A 6 -27.31 17.34 20.56
C SER A 6 -27.29 15.86 20.17
N PHE A 7 -27.28 15.60 18.87
CA PHE A 7 -26.90 14.30 18.34
C PHE A 7 -25.42 14.09 18.69
N ASN A 8 -25.17 13.39 19.79
CA ASN A 8 -23.89 12.74 20.01
C ASN A 8 -23.78 11.64 18.95
N LEU A 9 -23.28 11.98 17.76
CA LEU A 9 -22.56 11.03 16.92
C LEU A 9 -21.36 10.62 17.77
N ALA A 10 -21.52 9.52 18.52
CA ALA A 10 -20.38 8.84 19.11
C ALA A 10 -19.43 8.56 17.95
N ALA A 11 -18.32 9.29 17.90
CA ALA A 11 -17.21 8.92 17.04
C ALA A 11 -16.81 7.51 17.48
N GLU A 12 -17.05 6.51 16.63
CA GLU A 12 -16.59 5.16 16.88
C GLU A 12 -15.07 5.27 17.04
N GLU A 13 -14.57 5.10 18.27
CA GLU A 13 -13.14 5.09 18.52
C GLU A 13 -12.53 4.00 17.65
N CYS A 14 -11.55 4.38 16.84
CA CYS A 14 -10.89 3.44 15.96
C CYS A 14 -10.31 2.30 16.79
N LYS A 15 -10.74 1.08 16.46
CA LYS A 15 -10.39 -0.11 17.24
C LYS A 15 -8.88 -0.40 17.26
N PHE A 16 -8.08 0.28 16.43
CA PHE A 16 -6.70 -0.09 16.14
C PHE A 16 -5.73 1.09 16.27
N SER A 17 -4.57 0.82 16.88
CA SER A 17 -3.45 1.76 16.97
C SER A 17 -2.63 1.79 15.66
N PHE A 18 -3.29 2.05 14.54
CA PHE A 18 -2.61 2.23 13.26
C PHE A 18 -1.99 3.63 13.19
N ASN A 19 -0.68 3.69 12.94
CA ASN A 19 0.01 4.96 12.74
C ASN A 19 0.46 5.08 11.28
N GLU A 20 -0.29 5.88 10.51
CA GLU A 20 -0.01 6.09 9.09
C GLU A 20 1.39 6.65 8.85
N SER A 21 1.88 7.55 9.70
CA SER A 21 3.23 8.12 9.58
C SER A 21 4.32 7.07 9.79
N GLU A 22 4.11 6.15 10.75
CA GLU A 22 5.02 5.02 10.97
C GLU A 22 4.99 4.03 9.81
N LEU A 23 3.82 3.76 9.21
CA LEU A 23 3.73 2.96 7.99
C LEU A 23 4.58 3.56 6.89
N ILE A 24 4.39 4.85 6.58
CA ILE A 24 5.11 5.51 5.47
C ILE A 24 6.61 5.57 5.74
N SER A 25 7.03 5.88 6.98
CA SER A 25 8.45 5.88 7.33
C SER A 25 9.09 4.47 7.31
N SER A 26 8.31 3.42 7.58
CA SER A 26 8.79 2.03 7.53
C SER A 26 9.25 1.59 6.14
N ILE A 27 8.71 2.20 5.07
CA ILE A 27 9.07 1.90 3.68
C ILE A 27 10.56 2.16 3.43
N GLY A 28 11.14 3.15 4.12
CA GLY A 28 12.55 3.52 4.04
C GLY A 28 12.93 4.39 2.84
N ILE A 29 11.94 4.88 2.09
CA ILE A 29 12.07 5.97 1.12
C ILE A 29 10.85 6.91 1.26
N ALA A 30 11.04 8.19 0.95
CA ALA A 30 9.94 9.17 1.01
C ALA A 30 9.01 9.01 -0.20
N PRO A 31 7.70 9.22 -0.04
CA PRO A 31 6.79 9.29 -1.18
C PRO A 31 7.13 10.50 -2.04
N VAL A 32 7.10 10.32 -3.37
CA VAL A 32 7.24 11.40 -4.35
C VAL A 32 5.93 12.18 -4.52
N LYS A 33 4.80 11.55 -4.19
CA LYS A 33 3.47 12.14 -4.33
C LYS A 33 2.50 11.56 -3.29
N GLN A 34 1.56 12.39 -2.86
CA GLN A 34 0.45 11.98 -2.00
C GLN A 34 -0.85 12.56 -2.56
N GLU A 35 -1.86 11.71 -2.69
CA GLU A 35 -3.19 12.10 -3.18
C GLU A 35 -4.30 11.65 -2.22
N ILE A 36 -5.39 12.42 -2.18
CA ILE A 36 -6.63 12.03 -1.51
C ILE A 36 -7.68 11.81 -2.60
N ILE A 37 -8.11 10.56 -2.74
CA ILE A 37 -9.11 10.11 -3.71
C ILE A 37 -10.40 9.85 -2.95
N LYS A 38 -11.52 10.39 -3.43
CA LYS A 38 -12.85 10.14 -2.87
C LYS A 38 -13.70 9.49 -3.94
N ASP A 39 -14.17 8.28 -3.67
CA ASP A 39 -14.99 7.51 -4.61
C ASP A 39 -16.06 6.75 -3.85
N GLU A 40 -17.31 6.83 -4.30
CA GLU A 40 -18.48 6.14 -3.70
C GLU A 40 -18.58 6.23 -2.16
N GLY A 41 -18.20 7.37 -1.57
CA GLY A 41 -18.22 7.58 -0.11
C GLY A 41 -17.01 7.00 0.65
N ILE A 42 -16.10 6.32 -0.03
CA ILE A 42 -14.82 5.84 0.49
C ILE A 42 -13.76 6.91 0.24
N THR A 43 -13.02 7.28 1.30
CA THR A 43 -11.84 8.15 1.15
C THR A 43 -10.59 7.29 1.17
N LYS A 44 -9.76 7.39 0.14
CA LYS A 44 -8.47 6.71 0.03
C LYS A 44 -7.36 7.77 0.04
N ARG A 45 -6.35 7.60 0.90
CA ARG A 45 -5.08 8.33 0.75
C ARG A 45 -4.08 7.42 0.05
N GLN A 46 -3.54 7.87 -1.07
CA GLN A 46 -2.56 7.13 -1.85
C GLN A 46 -1.21 7.82 -1.77
N TYR A 47 -0.17 7.01 -1.53
CA TYR A 47 1.22 7.42 -1.52
C TYR A 47 1.93 6.74 -2.68
N GLU A 48 2.65 7.53 -3.47
CA GLU A 48 3.44 7.06 -4.60
C GLU A 48 4.91 7.22 -4.26
N PHE A 49 5.70 6.17 -4.49
CA PHE A 49 7.11 6.13 -4.08
C PHE A 49 8.07 6.13 -5.27
N ARG A 50 7.53 6.10 -6.48
CA ARG A 50 8.26 6.03 -7.73
C ARG A 50 7.78 7.16 -8.61
N ARG A 51 8.72 7.78 -9.32
CA ARG A 51 8.40 8.88 -10.22
C ARG A 51 7.72 8.30 -11.46
N GLU A 52 6.60 8.88 -11.85
CA GLU A 52 6.01 8.64 -13.17
C GLU A 52 6.78 9.43 -14.23
N LEU A 53 6.90 8.86 -15.43
CA LEU A 53 7.39 9.62 -16.58
C LEU A 53 6.38 10.71 -16.93
N SER A 54 6.87 11.90 -17.23
CA SER A 54 6.04 12.93 -17.86
C SER A 54 5.59 12.49 -19.25
N SER A 55 4.53 13.10 -19.79
CA SER A 55 4.05 12.80 -21.15
C SER A 55 5.14 12.96 -22.21
N GLU A 56 6.07 13.91 -22.04
CA GLU A 56 7.20 14.11 -22.95
C GLU A 56 8.22 12.97 -22.85
N GLU A 57 8.54 12.53 -21.63
CA GLU A 57 9.45 11.40 -21.41
C GLU A 57 8.85 10.05 -21.83
N MET A 58 7.53 9.88 -21.78
CA MET A 58 6.88 8.67 -22.28
C MET A 58 6.97 8.53 -23.80
N LEU A 59 7.17 9.64 -24.51
CA LEU A 59 7.25 9.69 -25.97
C LEU A 59 8.69 9.65 -26.49
N SER A 60 9.69 9.62 -25.61
CA SER A 60 11.10 9.58 -26.00
C SER A 60 11.58 8.14 -26.27
N ASP A 61 12.57 8.00 -27.15
CA ASP A 61 13.15 6.69 -27.52
C ASP A 61 13.80 5.95 -26.33
N ASP A 62 14.11 6.68 -25.26
CA ASP A 62 14.72 6.18 -24.02
C ASP A 62 13.72 6.04 -22.85
N ALA A 63 12.41 6.10 -23.10
CA ALA A 63 11.37 5.98 -22.07
C ALA A 63 11.53 4.72 -21.21
N ASP A 64 11.78 3.57 -21.84
CA ASP A 64 11.98 2.29 -21.16
C ASP A 64 13.22 2.27 -20.25
N GLU A 65 14.21 3.11 -20.55
CA GLU A 65 15.44 3.24 -19.75
C GLU A 65 15.27 4.20 -18.57
N LYS A 66 14.23 5.05 -18.60
CA LYS A 66 13.90 6.01 -17.54
C LYS A 66 12.81 5.50 -16.62
N TYR A 67 11.96 4.58 -17.10
CA TYR A 67 10.80 4.13 -16.34
C TYR A 67 11.20 3.31 -15.11
N GLU A 68 10.78 3.78 -13.94
CA GLU A 68 10.77 3.01 -12.71
C GLU A 68 9.40 2.30 -12.53
N PRO A 69 9.37 0.99 -12.30
CA PRO A 69 8.15 0.26 -11.98
C PRO A 69 7.48 0.80 -10.72
N GLN A 70 6.20 1.15 -10.81
CA GLN A 70 5.53 1.92 -9.77
C GLN A 70 5.31 1.12 -8.47
N PHE A 71 5.27 1.84 -7.35
CA PHE A 71 4.98 1.31 -6.02
C PHE A 71 4.06 2.29 -5.27
N TYR A 72 2.95 1.77 -4.75
CA TYR A 72 1.92 2.55 -4.08
C TYR A 72 1.51 1.93 -2.74
N ILE A 73 1.22 2.81 -1.77
CA ILE A 73 0.51 2.45 -0.54
C ILE A 73 -0.82 3.20 -0.53
N SER A 74 -1.92 2.47 -0.38
CA SER A 74 -3.26 3.04 -0.28
C SER A 74 -3.86 2.76 1.08
N VAL A 75 -4.18 3.82 1.84
CA VAL A 75 -4.86 3.74 3.13
C VAL A 75 -6.33 4.12 2.93
N TYR A 76 -7.22 3.17 3.20
CA TYR A 76 -8.66 3.34 3.04
C TYR A 76 -9.28 3.82 4.36
N ASN A 77 -10.14 4.83 4.26
CA ASN A 77 -10.75 5.55 5.36
C ASN A 77 -9.69 6.07 6.36
N PRO A 78 -8.80 7.00 5.97
CA PRO A 78 -7.63 7.39 6.75
C PRO A 78 -7.95 7.90 8.17
N SER A 79 -9.16 8.44 8.41
CA SER A 79 -9.60 8.82 9.76
C SER A 79 -9.79 7.61 10.68
N CYS A 80 -10.10 6.44 10.12
CA CYS A 80 -10.26 5.19 10.84
C CYS A 80 -9.88 3.99 9.96
N PRO A 81 -8.58 3.74 9.75
CA PRO A 81 -8.14 2.81 8.73
C PRO A 81 -8.60 1.38 9.01
N GLN A 82 -9.22 0.77 8.01
CA GLN A 82 -9.66 -0.64 8.05
C GLN A 82 -8.89 -1.52 7.06
N LYS A 83 -8.39 -0.90 5.98
CA LYS A 83 -7.73 -1.58 4.89
C LYS A 83 -6.53 -0.78 4.40
N VAL A 84 -5.42 -1.47 4.21
CA VAL A 84 -4.24 -0.94 3.52
C VAL A 84 -3.96 -1.84 2.31
N ILE A 85 -3.74 -1.25 1.15
CA ILE A 85 -3.29 -1.98 -0.04
C ILE A 85 -1.86 -1.57 -0.35
N VAL A 86 -0.98 -2.56 -0.39
CA VAL A 86 0.36 -2.43 -0.97
C VAL A 86 0.25 -2.87 -2.42
N TRP A 87 0.54 -1.98 -3.37
CA TRP A 87 0.43 -2.28 -4.79
C TRP A 87 1.74 -1.97 -5.48
N PHE A 88 2.21 -2.86 -6.35
CA PHE A 88 3.50 -2.67 -7.01
C PHE A 88 3.61 -3.43 -8.32
N PHE A 89 4.43 -2.88 -9.22
CA PHE A 89 4.88 -3.57 -10.42
C PHE A 89 6.13 -4.39 -10.15
N LYS A 90 6.34 -5.42 -10.97
CA LYS A 90 7.59 -6.17 -11.05
C LYS A 90 8.77 -5.23 -11.34
N ASP A 91 9.87 -5.46 -10.64
CA ASP A 91 11.10 -4.69 -10.84
C ASP A 91 11.66 -4.84 -12.26
N ASN A 92 12.39 -3.81 -12.70
CA ASN A 92 13.14 -3.79 -13.95
C ASN A 92 14.58 -3.33 -13.70
N LYS A 93 15.37 -3.16 -14.77
CA LYS A 93 16.78 -2.73 -14.68
C LYS A 93 16.99 -1.35 -14.05
N ASN A 94 15.95 -0.51 -13.99
CA ASN A 94 16.03 0.86 -13.48
C ASN A 94 15.67 0.94 -11.98
N THR A 95 15.20 -0.15 -11.37
CA THR A 95 14.90 -0.21 -9.93
C THR A 95 16.19 -0.40 -9.12
N MET A 96 17.06 0.60 -9.08
CA MET A 96 18.45 0.42 -8.64
C MET A 96 18.70 0.50 -7.13
N ASP A 97 17.89 1.23 -6.36
CA ASP A 97 18.16 1.42 -4.91
C ASP A 97 17.55 0.33 -4.03
N LEU A 98 16.24 0.15 -4.11
CA LEU A 98 15.48 -0.86 -3.38
C LEU A 98 14.46 -1.44 -4.32
N SER A 99 14.33 -2.76 -4.37
CA SER A 99 13.29 -3.38 -5.17
C SER A 99 11.90 -3.11 -4.58
N ASN A 100 10.87 -3.11 -5.43
CA ASN A 100 9.48 -3.01 -5.01
C ASN A 100 9.09 -4.18 -4.10
N GLU A 101 9.67 -5.38 -4.29
CA GLU A 101 9.50 -6.48 -3.33
C GLU A 101 10.04 -6.13 -1.93
N VAL A 102 11.20 -5.46 -1.84
CA VAL A 102 11.76 -5.02 -0.55
C VAL A 102 10.87 -3.95 0.09
N LEU A 103 10.40 -2.97 -0.69
CA LEU A 103 9.46 -1.96 -0.20
C LEU A 103 8.16 -2.60 0.31
N ALA A 104 7.63 -3.59 -0.42
CA ALA A 104 6.44 -4.34 -0.03
C ALA A 104 6.67 -5.14 1.25
N GLY A 105 7.84 -5.76 1.41
CA GLY A 105 8.20 -6.52 2.61
C GLY A 105 8.26 -5.64 3.87
N ARG A 106 8.77 -4.42 3.75
CA ARG A 106 8.81 -3.45 4.85
C ARG A 106 7.40 -2.99 5.24
N ALA A 107 6.58 -2.64 4.25
CA ALA A 107 5.17 -2.31 4.48
C ALA A 107 4.44 -3.47 5.17
N PHE A 108 4.62 -4.69 4.67
CA PHE A 108 3.99 -5.89 5.20
C PHE A 108 4.43 -6.17 6.64
N LYS A 109 5.72 -6.01 6.96
CA LYS A 109 6.23 -6.16 8.32
C LYS A 109 5.62 -5.15 9.28
N TYR A 110 5.49 -3.88 8.89
CA TYR A 110 4.81 -2.89 9.72
C TYR A 110 3.35 -3.30 9.99
N LEU A 111 2.63 -3.66 8.93
CA LEU A 111 1.20 -3.95 8.99
C LEU A 111 0.89 -5.22 9.80
N THR A 112 1.71 -6.26 9.64
CA THR A 112 1.40 -7.60 10.15
C THR A 112 2.25 -8.02 11.35
N GLY A 113 3.38 -7.35 11.58
CA GLY A 113 4.43 -7.77 12.52
C GLY A 113 5.28 -8.94 12.02
N VAL A 114 5.02 -9.45 10.83
CA VAL A 114 5.74 -10.60 10.26
C VAL A 114 7.11 -10.16 9.73
N ASN A 115 8.15 -10.91 10.08
CA ASN A 115 9.51 -10.63 9.61
C ASN A 115 9.65 -10.71 8.08
N GLU A 116 10.55 -9.90 7.52
CA GLU A 116 10.83 -9.83 6.08
C GLU A 116 11.22 -11.19 5.48
N SER A 117 11.94 -12.06 6.21
CA SER A 117 12.29 -13.40 5.73
C SER A 117 11.08 -14.33 5.53
N ILE A 118 10.03 -14.16 6.35
CA ILE A 118 8.76 -14.89 6.18
C ILE A 118 8.01 -14.30 4.98
N PHE A 119 8.02 -12.97 4.82
CA PHE A 119 7.47 -12.31 3.64
C PHE A 119 8.12 -12.81 2.34
N GLU A 120 9.46 -12.92 2.29
CA GLU A 120 10.17 -13.48 1.13
C GLU A 120 9.69 -14.90 0.78
N ASN A 121 9.42 -15.74 1.78
CA ASN A 121 8.86 -17.07 1.55
C ASN A 121 7.43 -17.00 1.00
N LYS A 122 6.60 -16.07 1.50
CA LYS A 122 5.27 -15.80 0.95
C LYS A 122 5.37 -15.31 -0.50
N MET A 123 6.32 -14.44 -0.84
CA MET A 123 6.57 -13.98 -2.21
C MET A 123 7.00 -15.13 -3.14
N LYS A 124 7.92 -16.00 -2.71
CA LYS A 124 8.30 -17.21 -3.50
C LYS A 124 7.11 -18.11 -3.82
N LYS A 125 6.15 -18.24 -2.89
CA LYS A 125 4.88 -18.94 -3.14
C LYS A 125 4.01 -18.14 -4.11
N PHE A 126 3.88 -16.83 -3.89
CA PHE A 126 3.05 -15.93 -4.67
C PHE A 126 3.41 -15.94 -6.16
N LEU A 127 4.72 -15.94 -6.47
CA LEU A 127 5.21 -15.99 -7.84
C LEU A 127 4.70 -17.21 -8.63
N LYS A 128 4.26 -18.27 -7.94
CA LYS A 128 3.74 -19.51 -8.56
C LYS A 128 2.21 -19.57 -8.69
N VAL A 129 1.46 -18.67 -8.07
CA VAL A 129 -0.03 -18.69 -8.03
C VAL A 129 -0.62 -17.33 -8.38
N GLN A 130 -1.87 -17.25 -8.82
CA GLN A 130 -2.50 -15.96 -9.12
C GLN A 130 -2.94 -15.20 -7.85
N SER A 131 -3.31 -15.93 -6.81
CA SER A 131 -3.67 -15.35 -5.52
C SER A 131 -3.53 -16.37 -4.40
N PHE A 132 -3.39 -15.88 -3.18
CA PHE A 132 -3.58 -16.67 -1.96
C PHE A 132 -3.89 -15.77 -0.78
N GLU A 133 -4.48 -16.36 0.25
CA GLU A 133 -4.77 -15.69 1.52
C GLU A 133 -3.74 -16.08 2.59
N SER A 134 -3.47 -15.14 3.47
CA SER A 134 -2.52 -15.24 4.57
C SER A 134 -3.19 -14.69 5.82
N PHE A 135 -3.25 -15.50 6.86
CA PHE A 135 -3.85 -15.15 8.13
C PHE A 135 -2.73 -15.08 9.16
N ASP A 136 -2.42 -13.87 9.61
CA ASP A 136 -1.39 -13.59 10.61
C ASP A 136 -2.10 -13.06 11.88
N GLU A 137 -1.43 -13.04 13.04
CA GLU A 137 -2.08 -12.73 14.33
C GLU A 137 -2.82 -11.38 14.33
N ARG A 138 -2.29 -10.39 13.62
CA ARG A 138 -2.78 -9.01 13.61
C ARG A 138 -3.64 -8.64 12.41
N THR A 139 -3.62 -9.45 11.35
CA THR A 139 -4.15 -9.02 10.05
C THR A 139 -4.52 -10.20 9.18
N ASP A 140 -5.53 -9.99 8.33
CA ASP A 140 -5.79 -10.85 7.18
C ASP A 140 -5.26 -10.21 5.92
N SER A 141 -4.47 -10.95 5.15
CA SER A 141 -3.84 -10.45 3.94
C SER A 141 -4.21 -11.30 2.74
N LYS A 142 -4.57 -10.66 1.62
CA LYS A 142 -4.80 -11.32 0.34
C LYS A 142 -3.79 -10.85 -0.68
N PHE A 143 -3.02 -11.78 -1.22
CA PHE A 143 -2.05 -11.54 -2.28
C PHE A 143 -2.71 -11.79 -3.63
N ILE A 144 -2.62 -10.85 -4.57
CA ILE A 144 -3.27 -10.92 -5.89
C ILE A 144 -2.29 -10.44 -6.95
N LYS A 145 -2.06 -11.23 -8.01
CA LYS A 145 -1.26 -10.81 -9.15
C LYS A 145 -2.06 -10.85 -10.45
N SER A 146 -1.69 -9.96 -11.38
CA SER A 146 -2.21 -9.91 -12.74
C SER A 146 -1.09 -9.44 -13.67
N GLY A 147 -0.52 -10.37 -14.44
CA GLY A 147 0.70 -10.09 -15.21
C GLY A 147 1.86 -9.71 -14.30
N ASP A 148 2.47 -8.55 -14.56
CA ASP A 148 3.57 -7.98 -13.78
C ASP A 148 3.09 -7.02 -12.66
N ILE A 149 1.80 -7.05 -12.32
CA ILE A 149 1.20 -6.24 -11.27
C ILE A 149 0.87 -7.11 -10.06
N TYR A 150 1.21 -6.64 -8.87
CA TYR A 150 1.00 -7.30 -7.59
C TYR A 150 0.25 -6.39 -6.63
N SER A 151 -0.65 -6.98 -5.82
CA SER A 151 -1.24 -6.33 -4.66
C SER A 151 -1.24 -7.23 -3.44
N ILE A 152 -1.15 -6.59 -2.28
CA ILE A 152 -1.33 -7.19 -0.96
C ILE A 152 -2.39 -6.37 -0.24
N ASP A 153 -3.59 -6.93 -0.16
CA ASP A 153 -4.73 -6.34 0.50
C ASP A 153 -4.71 -6.75 1.97
N VAL A 154 -4.35 -5.84 2.87
CA VAL A 154 -4.27 -6.08 4.31
C VAL A 154 -5.50 -5.49 4.99
N GLN A 155 -6.28 -6.36 5.65
CA GLN A 155 -7.35 -5.97 6.56
C GLN A 155 -6.78 -5.82 7.97
N LEU A 156 -6.97 -4.64 8.55
CA LEU A 156 -6.54 -4.33 9.91
C LEU A 156 -7.57 -4.91 10.91
N ARG A 157 -7.09 -5.65 11.91
CA ARG A 157 -7.91 -6.33 12.94
C ARG A 157 -7.62 -5.83 14.34
#